data_AF-A0A7G6RHW4-F1
#
_entry.id   AF-A0A7G6RHW4-F1
#
_cell.length_a   1.000
_cell.length_b   1.000
_cell.length_c   1.000
_cell.angle_alpha   90.00
_cell.angle_beta   90.00
_cell.angle_gamma   90.00
#
_symmetry.space_group_name_H-M   'P 1'
#
loop_
_entity.id
_entity.type
_entity.pdbx_description
1 polymer ?
#
loop_
_entity_poly.entity_id
_entity_poly.type
_entity_poly.pdbx_seq_one_letter_code
_entity_poly.pdbx_strand_id
1 'polypeptide(L)'
;MSKYDHEEFRKALFHLACELDMPDRVLQPVRHLVDCSLGRIFWNDWLRSDAVDPDWVPTPGDHDDPDWHRVDGWPEMGGNHRYRKWSRRAQLWMQWHSVDAWHVADWLITAQSDGHAWLANVDEQGYPKKLMKCGSLDRLVHEASKGLRYRNARLARDVVLGPTDEYFIHDLGAGHTLVQLRSRAALRKEGTLLRHCIGQGSYDDFLDDHDVVLASVRDPDGDPLATLEVRGGYIRQFRARANAEPSGALKDLVAGAADMFGWEDWRDRPGSRADEQDYGPEAALILRDLPPARRRG
;
A
#
# COMPACT_ATOMS: atom_id res chain seq x y z
N MET A 1 -30.83 -3.50 10.34
CA MET A 1 -29.40 -3.69 10.64
C MET A 1 -28.62 -3.18 9.45
N SER A 2 -27.68 -2.27 9.70
CA SER A 2 -26.74 -1.81 8.69
C SER A 2 -25.84 -2.99 8.28
N LYS A 3 -25.38 -3.04 7.03
CA LYS A 3 -24.37 -4.04 6.62
C LYS A 3 -23.05 -3.92 7.39
N TYR A 4 -22.83 -2.79 8.07
CA TYR A 4 -21.69 -2.56 8.95
C TYR A 4 -21.90 -3.12 10.38
N ASP A 5 -23.11 -3.60 10.69
CA ASP A 5 -23.40 -4.33 11.94
C ASP A 5 -23.07 -5.83 11.82
N HIS A 6 -22.55 -6.27 10.67
CA HIS A 6 -22.21 -7.67 10.43
C HIS A 6 -21.07 -8.12 11.35
N GLU A 7 -21.19 -9.31 11.96
CA GLU A 7 -20.20 -9.81 12.93
C GLU A 7 -18.78 -9.92 12.36
N GLU A 8 -18.68 -10.20 11.06
CA GLU A 8 -17.39 -10.32 10.37
C GLU A 8 -16.81 -8.97 9.93
N PHE A 9 -17.59 -7.89 9.89
CA PHE A 9 -17.10 -6.58 9.44
C PHE A 9 -15.92 -6.11 10.31
N ARG A 10 -16.02 -6.25 11.63
CA ARG A 10 -14.92 -5.88 12.54
C ARG A 10 -13.67 -6.74 12.34
N LYS A 11 -13.83 -8.02 12.00
CA LYS A 11 -12.70 -8.92 11.69
C LYS A 11 -12.02 -8.49 10.40
N ALA A 12 -12.82 -8.22 9.36
CA ALA A 12 -12.35 -7.69 8.09
C ALA A 12 -11.53 -6.40 8.28
N LEU A 13 -12.05 -5.44 9.05
CA LEU A 13 -11.34 -4.19 9.36
C LEU A 13 -10.05 -4.41 10.16
N PHE A 14 -10.06 -5.32 11.13
CA PHE A 14 -8.86 -5.65 11.90
C PHE A 14 -7.74 -6.17 10.99
N HIS A 15 -8.03 -7.13 10.11
CA HIS A 15 -7.01 -7.68 9.21
C HIS A 15 -6.54 -6.68 8.17
N LEU A 16 -7.44 -5.85 7.62
CA LEU A 16 -7.02 -4.77 6.73
C LEU A 16 -6.08 -3.79 7.44
N ALA A 17 -6.37 -3.44 8.70
CA ALA A 17 -5.51 -2.56 9.49
C ALA A 17 -4.12 -3.16 9.76
N CYS A 18 -4.04 -4.48 9.98
CA CYS A 18 -2.77 -5.18 10.09
C CYS A 18 -1.97 -5.14 8.78
N GLU A 19 -2.60 -5.39 7.63
CA GLU A 19 -1.94 -5.38 6.31
C GLU A 19 -1.58 -3.96 5.84
N LEU A 20 -2.29 -2.94 6.35
CA LEU A 20 -1.86 -1.55 6.22
C LEU A 20 -0.58 -1.27 7.00
N ASP A 21 -0.08 -2.16 7.86
CA ASP A 21 1.28 -2.09 8.45
C ASP A 21 1.65 -0.68 8.97
N MET A 22 0.68 0.01 9.57
CA MET A 22 0.85 1.34 10.14
C MET A 22 1.14 1.22 11.64
N PRO A 23 2.14 1.95 12.17
CA PRO A 23 2.35 2.02 13.62
C PRO A 23 1.07 2.48 14.34
N ASP A 24 0.76 1.87 15.48
CA ASP A 24 -0.46 2.19 16.25
C ASP A 24 -0.61 3.70 16.55
N ARG A 25 0.51 4.39 16.82
CA ARG A 25 0.54 5.85 17.06
C ARG A 25 0.03 6.66 15.85
N VAL A 26 0.22 6.15 14.64
CA VAL A 26 -0.22 6.76 13.38
C VAL A 26 -1.65 6.33 13.06
N LEU A 27 -1.98 5.04 13.22
CA LEU A 27 -3.28 4.50 12.87
C LEU A 27 -4.39 4.96 13.82
N GLN A 28 -4.18 4.98 15.13
CA GLN A 28 -5.24 5.25 16.12
C GLN A 28 -5.97 6.58 15.88
N PRO A 29 -5.29 7.73 15.60
CA PRO A 29 -5.97 8.99 15.30
C PRO A 29 -6.88 8.94 14.06
N VAL A 30 -6.52 8.14 13.05
CA VAL A 30 -7.24 8.07 11.78
C VAL A 30 -8.09 6.82 11.60
N ARG A 31 -8.11 5.92 12.59
CA ARG A 31 -8.79 4.61 12.47
C ARG A 31 -10.25 4.75 12.04
N HIS A 32 -10.97 5.69 12.64
CA HIS A 32 -12.36 5.96 12.29
C HIS A 32 -12.54 6.43 10.82
N LEU A 33 -11.56 7.13 10.25
CA LEU A 33 -11.54 7.53 8.85
C LEU A 33 -11.23 6.35 7.94
N VAL A 34 -10.24 5.52 8.31
CA VAL A 34 -9.86 4.30 7.58
C VAL A 34 -11.06 3.35 7.52
N ASP A 35 -11.72 3.11 8.65
CA ASP A 35 -12.86 2.20 8.76
C ASP A 35 -14.03 2.62 7.83
N CYS A 36 -14.41 3.90 7.81
CA CYS A 36 -15.51 4.39 6.98
C CYS A 36 -15.15 4.63 5.50
N SER A 37 -13.87 4.52 5.14
CA SER A 37 -13.36 4.70 3.78
C SER A 37 -12.80 3.40 3.19
N LEU A 38 -11.50 3.13 3.37
CA LEU A 38 -10.81 1.93 2.88
C LEU A 38 -11.48 0.66 3.41
N GLY A 39 -11.75 0.60 4.71
CA GLY A 39 -12.40 -0.53 5.35
C GLY A 39 -13.79 -0.85 4.78
N ARG A 40 -14.57 0.20 4.52
CA ARG A 40 -15.88 0.09 3.87
C ARG A 40 -15.77 -0.40 2.43
N ILE A 41 -14.79 0.06 1.65
CA ILE A 41 -14.59 -0.38 0.27
C ILE A 41 -14.12 -1.83 0.24
N PHE A 42 -13.07 -2.16 1.00
CA PHE A 42 -12.57 -3.52 1.20
C PHE A 42 -13.70 -4.50 1.50
N TRP A 43 -14.53 -4.19 2.50
CA TRP A 43 -15.68 -5.03 2.84
C TRP A 43 -16.67 -5.20 1.68
N ASN A 44 -16.99 -4.12 0.97
CA ASN A 44 -17.93 -4.17 -0.15
C ASN A 44 -17.36 -4.93 -1.35
N ASP A 45 -16.05 -4.86 -1.60
CA ASP A 45 -15.38 -5.62 -2.65
C ASP A 45 -15.52 -7.12 -2.39
N TRP A 46 -15.25 -7.55 -1.17
CA TRP A 46 -15.42 -8.96 -0.77
C TRP A 46 -16.87 -9.41 -0.71
N LEU A 47 -17.82 -8.56 -0.31
CA LEU A 47 -19.24 -8.91 -0.42
C LEU A 47 -19.69 -9.11 -1.88
N ARG A 48 -19.13 -8.35 -2.83
CA ARG A 48 -19.41 -8.55 -4.26
C ARG A 48 -18.76 -9.83 -4.76
N SER A 49 -17.52 -10.12 -4.34
CA SER A 49 -16.86 -11.40 -4.65
C SER A 49 -17.64 -12.59 -4.12
N ASP A 50 -18.08 -12.55 -2.86
CA ASP A 50 -18.84 -13.63 -2.20
C ASP A 50 -20.17 -13.93 -2.88
N ALA A 51 -20.76 -12.92 -3.54
CA ALA A 51 -21.99 -13.11 -4.32
C ALA A 51 -21.75 -13.87 -5.64
N VAL A 52 -20.50 -13.94 -6.12
CA VAL A 52 -20.08 -14.71 -7.30
C VAL A 52 -19.56 -16.07 -6.87
N ASP A 53 -18.51 -16.08 -6.03
CA ASP A 53 -17.91 -17.28 -5.45
C ASP A 53 -17.28 -16.92 -4.09
N PRO A 54 -17.75 -17.51 -2.98
CA PRO A 54 -17.23 -17.23 -1.64
C PRO A 54 -15.88 -17.91 -1.36
N ASP A 55 -15.51 -18.91 -2.16
CA ASP A 55 -14.36 -19.78 -1.93
C ASP A 55 -13.16 -19.34 -2.77
N TRP A 56 -13.40 -18.83 -3.97
CA TRP A 56 -12.35 -18.49 -4.93
C TRP A 56 -12.52 -17.10 -5.52
N VAL A 57 -11.40 -16.43 -5.77
CA VAL A 57 -11.36 -15.14 -6.45
C VAL A 57 -10.22 -15.12 -7.48
N PRO A 58 -10.46 -14.66 -8.71
CA PRO A 58 -9.38 -14.46 -9.67
C PRO A 58 -8.59 -13.19 -9.33
N THR A 59 -7.32 -13.13 -9.71
CA THR A 59 -6.54 -11.88 -9.70
C THR A 59 -7.30 -10.80 -10.49
N PRO A 60 -7.55 -9.61 -9.91
CA PRO A 60 -8.23 -8.53 -10.60
C PRO A 60 -7.45 -8.07 -11.83
N GLY A 61 -8.16 -7.80 -12.94
CA GLY A 61 -7.56 -7.31 -14.17
C GLY A 61 -8.19 -7.94 -15.41
N ASP A 62 -7.73 -7.51 -16.58
CA ASP A 62 -8.08 -8.11 -17.86
C ASP A 62 -6.95 -9.07 -18.28
N HIS A 63 -7.01 -10.27 -17.71
CA HIS A 63 -6.05 -11.35 -17.96
C HIS A 63 -6.78 -12.49 -18.67
N ASP A 64 -6.20 -13.00 -19.76
CA ASP A 64 -6.75 -14.15 -20.50
C ASP A 64 -6.81 -15.42 -19.64
N ASP A 65 -5.89 -15.55 -18.66
CA ASP A 65 -5.80 -16.65 -17.70
C ASP A 65 -5.41 -16.10 -16.32
N PRO A 66 -6.38 -15.66 -15.49
CA PRO A 66 -6.08 -15.08 -14.19
C PRO A 66 -5.70 -16.17 -13.18
N ASP A 67 -4.70 -15.90 -12.34
CA ASP A 67 -4.43 -16.76 -11.18
C ASP A 67 -5.65 -16.79 -10.24
N TRP A 68 -6.01 -17.98 -9.76
CA TRP A 68 -7.12 -18.19 -8.84
C TRP A 68 -6.64 -18.35 -7.40
N HIS A 69 -7.27 -17.63 -6.48
CA HIS A 69 -6.89 -17.60 -5.08
C HIS A 69 -8.03 -18.13 -4.22
N ARG A 70 -7.74 -19.10 -3.36
CA ARG A 70 -8.69 -19.58 -2.36
C ARG A 70 -8.78 -18.61 -1.19
N VAL A 71 -9.99 -18.26 -0.77
CA VAL A 71 -10.28 -17.15 0.15
C VAL A 71 -11.37 -17.45 1.19
N ASP A 72 -11.80 -18.70 1.36
CA ASP A 72 -12.77 -19.16 2.38
C ASP A 72 -12.15 -19.39 3.77
N GLY A 73 -10.81 -19.35 3.86
CA GLY A 73 -10.09 -19.65 5.10
C GLY A 73 -9.94 -21.14 5.40
N TRP A 74 -10.12 -22.01 4.41
CA TRP A 74 -9.98 -23.47 4.51
C TRP A 74 -10.74 -24.07 5.70
N PRO A 75 -12.10 -24.07 5.68
CA PRO A 75 -12.91 -24.57 6.79
C PRO A 75 -12.59 -26.02 7.18
N GLU A 76 -12.17 -26.85 6.23
CA GLU A 76 -11.78 -28.25 6.44
C GLU A 76 -10.59 -28.43 7.39
N MET A 77 -9.76 -27.40 7.56
CA MET A 77 -8.66 -27.41 8.53
C MET A 77 -9.11 -27.14 9.97
N GLY A 78 -10.42 -26.90 10.19
CA GLY A 78 -10.97 -26.56 11.50
C GLY A 78 -10.39 -25.26 12.08
N GLY A 79 -10.53 -25.07 13.40
CA GLY A 79 -10.04 -23.89 14.10
C GLY A 79 -10.73 -22.59 13.66
N ASN A 80 -10.00 -21.47 13.72
CA ASN A 80 -10.53 -20.14 13.42
C ASN A 80 -10.48 -19.82 11.92
N HIS A 81 -11.21 -20.58 11.09
CA HIS A 81 -11.24 -20.37 9.63
C HIS A 81 -11.62 -18.93 9.25
N ARG A 82 -12.50 -18.26 10.03
CA ARG A 82 -12.86 -16.85 9.81
C ARG A 82 -11.67 -15.90 9.92
N TYR A 83 -10.75 -16.16 10.85
CA TYR A 83 -9.50 -15.38 10.95
C TYR A 83 -8.64 -15.58 9.70
N ARG A 84 -8.41 -16.85 9.30
CA ARG A 84 -7.64 -17.15 8.07
C ARG A 84 -8.27 -16.53 6.82
N LYS A 85 -9.60 -16.62 6.70
CA LYS A 85 -10.40 -15.98 5.64
C LYS A 85 -10.06 -14.49 5.53
N TRP A 86 -10.23 -13.73 6.61
CA TRP A 86 -10.04 -12.28 6.57
C TRP A 86 -8.57 -11.85 6.49
N SER A 87 -7.65 -12.64 7.06
CA SER A 87 -6.21 -12.43 6.87
C SER A 87 -5.83 -12.57 5.40
N ARG A 88 -6.21 -13.69 4.75
CA ARG A 88 -5.90 -13.93 3.33
C ARG A 88 -6.52 -12.87 2.43
N ARG A 89 -7.77 -12.49 2.69
CA ARG A 89 -8.48 -11.47 1.94
C ARG A 89 -7.82 -10.09 2.07
N ALA A 90 -7.39 -9.72 3.27
CA ALA A 90 -6.68 -8.46 3.49
C ALA A 90 -5.32 -8.47 2.75
N GLN A 91 -4.57 -9.56 2.85
CA GLN A 91 -3.29 -9.74 2.17
C GLN A 91 -3.42 -9.60 0.65
N LEU A 92 -4.35 -10.32 0.03
CA LEU A 92 -4.61 -10.24 -1.42
C LEU A 92 -5.06 -8.84 -1.84
N TRP A 93 -5.98 -8.23 -1.09
CA TRP A 93 -6.45 -6.89 -1.41
C TRP A 93 -5.33 -5.86 -1.33
N MET A 94 -4.45 -5.94 -0.33
CA MET A 94 -3.26 -5.10 -0.25
C MET A 94 -2.22 -5.44 -1.32
N GLN A 95 -2.06 -6.70 -1.71
CA GLN A 95 -1.21 -7.06 -2.84
C GLN A 95 -1.68 -6.38 -4.13
N TRP A 96 -2.98 -6.33 -4.39
CA TRP A 96 -3.55 -5.74 -5.60
C TRP A 96 -3.68 -4.21 -5.54
N HIS A 97 -3.92 -3.64 -4.35
CA HIS A 97 -4.33 -2.25 -4.18
C HIS A 97 -3.44 -1.44 -3.23
N SER A 98 -2.29 -1.96 -2.79
CA SER A 98 -1.43 -1.34 -1.77
C SER A 98 -1.14 0.13 -2.06
N VAL A 99 -0.75 0.47 -3.29
CA VAL A 99 -0.33 1.83 -3.64
C VAL A 99 -1.46 2.83 -3.47
N ASP A 100 -2.64 2.49 -3.97
CA ASP A 100 -3.83 3.32 -3.84
C ASP A 100 -4.32 3.39 -2.39
N ALA A 101 -4.30 2.26 -1.68
CA ALA A 101 -4.68 2.19 -0.28
C ALA A 101 -3.76 3.06 0.60
N TRP A 102 -2.45 2.98 0.38
CA TRP A 102 -1.45 3.78 1.08
C TRP A 102 -1.57 5.26 0.76
N HIS A 103 -1.77 5.63 -0.51
CA HIS A 103 -2.02 7.02 -0.90
C HIS A 103 -3.25 7.60 -0.18
N VAL A 104 -4.33 6.84 -0.12
CA VAL A 104 -5.52 7.23 0.62
C VAL A 104 -5.24 7.34 2.12
N ALA A 105 -4.55 6.37 2.72
CA ALA A 105 -4.21 6.39 4.15
C ALA A 105 -3.37 7.63 4.51
N ASP A 106 -2.36 7.95 3.71
CA ASP A 106 -1.50 9.12 3.86
C ASP A 106 -2.29 10.44 3.75
N TRP A 107 -3.22 10.51 2.79
CA TRP A 107 -4.15 11.63 2.69
C TRP A 107 -5.02 11.79 3.95
N LEU A 108 -5.51 10.69 4.54
CA LEU A 108 -6.30 10.72 5.77
C LEU A 108 -5.47 11.17 6.98
N ILE A 109 -4.23 10.70 7.11
CA ILE A 109 -3.26 11.12 8.13
C ILE A 109 -3.02 12.62 8.04
N THR A 110 -2.70 13.10 6.84
CA THR A 110 -2.50 14.53 6.59
C THR A 110 -3.75 15.33 6.93
N ALA A 111 -4.93 14.90 6.45
CA ALA A 111 -6.17 15.62 6.69
C ALA A 111 -6.50 15.73 8.18
N GLN A 112 -6.27 14.66 8.95
CA GLN A 112 -6.48 14.62 10.40
C GLN A 112 -5.48 15.53 11.12
N SER A 113 -4.19 15.44 10.78
CA SER A 113 -3.14 16.27 11.37
C SER A 113 -3.36 17.77 11.10
N ASP A 114 -3.75 18.13 9.88
CA ASP A 114 -3.95 19.52 9.47
C ASP A 114 -5.36 20.05 9.81
N GLY A 115 -6.22 19.25 10.43
CA GLY A 115 -7.58 19.66 10.82
C GLY A 115 -8.43 20.10 9.63
N HIS A 116 -8.41 19.36 8.52
CA HIS A 116 -9.12 19.74 7.30
C HIS A 116 -10.63 19.94 7.56
N ALA A 117 -11.17 21.09 7.13
CA ALA A 117 -12.55 21.50 7.42
C ALA A 117 -13.63 20.48 6.99
N TRP A 118 -13.36 19.65 5.98
CA TRP A 118 -14.31 18.62 5.54
C TRP A 118 -14.49 17.49 6.56
N LEU A 119 -13.56 17.28 7.50
CA LEU A 119 -13.69 16.30 8.58
C LEU A 119 -14.85 16.64 9.52
N ALA A 120 -15.14 17.94 9.73
CA ALA A 120 -16.27 18.39 10.52
C ALA A 120 -17.62 18.29 9.78
N ASN A 121 -17.61 18.07 8.46
CA ASN A 121 -18.83 17.91 7.67
C ASN A 121 -19.27 16.45 7.63
N VAL A 122 -19.85 16.01 8.75
CA VAL A 122 -20.28 14.63 8.98
C VAL A 122 -21.76 14.39 8.63
N ASP A 123 -22.12 13.14 8.35
CA ASP A 123 -23.50 12.67 8.25
C ASP A 123 -24.13 12.42 9.64
N GLU A 124 -25.33 11.85 9.66
CA GLU A 124 -26.08 11.57 10.89
C GLU A 124 -25.39 10.53 11.79
N GLN A 125 -24.50 9.71 11.23
CA GLN A 125 -23.74 8.68 11.93
C GLN A 125 -22.36 9.18 12.38
N GLY A 126 -22.02 10.44 12.10
CA GLY A 126 -20.74 11.03 12.45
C GLY A 126 -19.62 10.72 11.45
N TYR A 127 -19.92 10.16 10.27
CA TYR A 127 -18.92 9.90 9.24
C TYR A 127 -18.75 11.10 8.30
N PRO A 128 -17.53 11.47 7.91
CA PRO A 128 -17.33 12.57 6.96
C PRO A 128 -18.03 12.32 5.63
N LYS A 129 -18.97 13.19 5.25
CA LYS A 129 -19.77 13.07 4.02
C LYS A 129 -18.92 12.91 2.76
N LYS A 130 -17.72 13.49 2.77
CA LYS A 130 -16.76 13.39 1.67
C LYS A 130 -16.33 11.94 1.42
N LEU A 131 -16.00 11.20 2.48
CA LEU A 131 -15.61 9.78 2.40
C LEU A 131 -16.81 8.91 2.01
N MET A 132 -18.00 9.23 2.53
CA MET A 132 -19.23 8.49 2.23
C MET A 132 -19.67 8.60 0.76
N LYS A 133 -19.35 9.72 0.09
CA LYS A 133 -19.59 9.90 -1.37
C LYS A 133 -18.61 9.11 -2.25
N CYS A 134 -17.47 8.68 -1.71
CA CYS A 134 -16.48 7.90 -2.43
C CYS A 134 -16.89 6.41 -2.41
N GLY A 135 -17.66 5.98 -3.41
CA GLY A 135 -18.18 4.61 -3.48
C GLY A 135 -17.19 3.54 -3.93
N SER A 136 -15.97 3.92 -4.34
CA SER A 136 -14.93 3.05 -4.87
C SER A 136 -13.54 3.55 -4.47
N LEU A 137 -12.53 2.67 -4.59
CA LEU A 137 -11.13 3.02 -4.30
C LEU A 137 -10.65 4.15 -5.21
N ASP A 138 -10.91 4.07 -6.52
CA ASP A 138 -10.57 5.12 -7.50
C ASP A 138 -11.11 6.50 -7.10
N ARG A 139 -12.32 6.55 -6.52
CA ARG A 139 -12.90 7.82 -6.06
C ARG A 139 -12.19 8.37 -4.83
N LEU A 140 -11.74 7.51 -3.90
CA LEU A 140 -10.90 7.94 -2.79
C LEU A 140 -9.54 8.43 -3.28
N VAL A 141 -8.90 7.69 -4.18
CA VAL A 141 -7.62 8.05 -4.83
C VAL A 141 -7.73 9.40 -5.53
N HIS A 142 -8.82 9.64 -6.26
CA HIS A 142 -9.05 10.92 -6.93
C HIS A 142 -9.18 12.07 -5.94
N GLU A 143 -9.92 11.89 -4.84
CA GLU A 143 -10.06 12.92 -3.80
C GLU A 143 -8.76 13.17 -3.03
N ALA A 144 -8.00 12.12 -2.71
CA ALA A 144 -6.67 12.21 -2.13
C ALA A 144 -5.74 13.03 -3.05
N SER A 145 -5.72 12.69 -4.34
CA SER A 145 -4.91 13.38 -5.36
C SER A 145 -5.28 14.85 -5.58
N LYS A 146 -6.55 15.24 -5.35
CA LYS A 146 -6.95 16.66 -5.37
C LYS A 146 -6.31 17.43 -4.23
N GLY A 147 -6.25 16.85 -3.02
CA GLY A 147 -5.62 17.46 -1.87
C GLY A 147 -4.14 17.79 -2.12
N LEU A 148 -3.41 16.84 -2.73
CA LEU A 148 -1.99 16.99 -3.06
C LEU A 148 -1.70 18.21 -3.95
N ARG A 149 -2.48 18.39 -5.02
CA ARG A 149 -2.22 19.40 -6.05
C ARG A 149 -2.18 20.83 -5.52
N TYR A 150 -3.05 21.16 -4.57
CA TYR A 150 -3.15 22.52 -4.01
C TYR A 150 -2.03 22.86 -3.03
N ARG A 151 -1.55 21.87 -2.27
CA ARG A 151 -0.51 22.06 -1.24
C ARG A 151 0.88 22.16 -1.87
N ASN A 152 1.13 21.30 -2.85
CA ASN A 152 2.42 21.11 -3.49
C ASN A 152 2.89 22.38 -4.23
N ALA A 153 2.04 23.03 -5.04
CA ALA A 153 2.48 24.16 -5.87
C ALA A 153 3.09 25.35 -5.08
N ARG A 154 2.67 25.55 -3.82
CA ARG A 154 3.16 26.64 -2.96
C ARG A 154 4.39 26.21 -2.15
N LEU A 155 4.38 25.02 -1.55
CA LEU A 155 5.45 24.56 -0.66
C LEU A 155 6.78 24.30 -1.39
N ALA A 156 6.77 23.82 -2.64
CA ALA A 156 8.02 23.47 -3.35
C ALA A 156 8.98 24.63 -3.47
N ARG A 157 8.43 25.82 -3.69
CA ARG A 157 9.22 27.02 -3.98
C ARG A 157 9.90 27.56 -2.73
N ASP A 158 9.36 27.23 -1.55
CA ASP A 158 9.78 27.82 -0.29
C ASP A 158 10.68 26.89 0.53
N VAL A 159 10.77 25.59 0.17
CA VAL A 159 11.62 24.63 0.87
C VAL A 159 13.06 24.73 0.35
N VAL A 160 13.91 25.40 1.13
CA VAL A 160 15.36 25.42 0.95
C VAL A 160 15.96 24.21 1.66
N LEU A 161 16.72 23.39 0.93
CA LEU A 161 17.42 22.23 1.50
C LEU A 161 18.80 22.65 2.03
N GLY A 162 19.14 22.12 3.20
CA GLY A 162 20.48 22.16 3.76
C GLY A 162 21.38 21.05 3.19
N PRO A 163 22.70 21.12 3.44
CA PRO A 163 23.68 20.19 2.89
C PRO A 163 23.55 18.73 3.38
N THR A 164 22.76 18.49 4.43
CA THR A 164 22.53 17.15 5.02
C THR A 164 21.15 16.58 4.71
N ASP A 165 20.30 17.34 4.03
CA ASP A 165 18.93 16.91 3.71
C ASP A 165 18.89 15.83 2.63
N GLU A 166 19.94 15.77 1.80
CA GLU A 166 20.10 14.81 0.72
C GLU A 166 21.49 14.18 0.77
N TYR A 167 21.60 12.92 0.32
CA TYR A 167 22.88 12.22 0.22
C TYR A 167 22.97 11.46 -1.10
N PHE A 168 24.02 11.71 -1.88
CA PHE A 168 24.26 10.98 -3.12
C PHE A 168 24.52 9.49 -2.84
N ILE A 169 23.72 8.62 -3.45
CA ILE A 169 23.84 7.15 -3.33
C ILE A 169 24.67 6.59 -4.51
N HIS A 170 24.28 6.92 -5.74
CA HIS A 170 24.86 6.28 -6.93
C HIS A 170 24.74 7.12 -8.21
N ASP A 171 25.68 6.92 -9.14
CA ASP A 171 25.59 7.42 -10.52
C ASP A 171 24.87 6.36 -11.35
N LEU A 172 23.71 6.70 -11.89
CA LEU A 172 22.89 5.78 -12.67
C LEU A 172 23.27 5.80 -14.17
N GLY A 173 24.28 6.60 -14.54
CA GLY A 173 24.73 6.78 -15.91
C GLY A 173 23.98 7.87 -16.65
N ALA A 174 24.57 8.33 -17.77
CA ALA A 174 24.02 9.40 -18.61
C ALA A 174 23.67 10.68 -17.83
N GLY A 175 24.39 10.96 -16.73
CA GLY A 175 24.15 12.11 -15.85
C GLY A 175 23.01 11.93 -14.83
N HIS A 176 22.29 10.82 -14.85
CA HIS A 176 21.25 10.55 -13.87
C HIS A 176 21.87 10.12 -12.54
N THR A 177 21.24 10.49 -11.43
CA THR A 177 21.77 10.16 -10.11
C THR A 177 20.68 9.59 -9.20
N LEU A 178 21.11 8.79 -8.23
CA LEU A 178 20.27 8.30 -7.14
C LEU A 178 20.66 9.02 -5.86
N VAL A 179 19.70 9.64 -5.19
CA VAL A 179 19.92 10.46 -3.99
C VAL A 179 19.00 9.99 -2.87
N GLN A 180 19.54 9.80 -1.66
CA GLN A 180 18.76 9.53 -0.45
C GLN A 180 18.17 10.83 0.10
N LEU A 181 16.90 10.79 0.46
CA LEU A 181 16.18 11.88 1.13
C LEU A 181 16.26 11.64 2.64
N ARG A 182 17.01 12.47 3.35
CA ARG A 182 17.39 12.25 4.76
C ARG A 182 16.67 13.17 5.75
N SER A 183 15.79 14.04 5.27
CA SER A 183 15.03 14.93 6.14
C SER A 183 13.61 15.15 5.67
N ARG A 184 12.77 15.61 6.59
CA ARG A 184 11.38 16.00 6.32
C ARG A 184 11.30 17.09 5.26
N ALA A 185 12.30 17.99 5.20
CA ALA A 185 12.37 19.03 4.19
C ALA A 185 12.62 18.43 2.79
N ALA A 186 13.58 17.50 2.66
CA ALA A 186 13.84 16.79 1.41
C ALA A 186 12.60 16.01 0.93
N LEU A 187 11.99 15.21 1.81
CA LEU A 187 10.77 14.46 1.47
C LEU A 187 9.65 15.39 1.00
N ARG A 188 9.41 16.51 1.70
CA ARG A 188 8.37 17.49 1.31
C ARG A 188 8.66 18.12 -0.05
N LYS A 189 9.90 18.54 -0.29
CA LYS A 189 10.31 19.15 -1.56
C LYS A 189 10.14 18.14 -2.70
N GLU A 190 10.57 16.90 -2.48
CA GLU A 190 10.44 15.81 -3.44
C GLU A 190 8.98 15.49 -3.77
N GLY A 191 8.20 15.20 -2.74
CA GLY A 191 6.75 14.98 -2.77
C GLY A 191 6.03 16.01 -3.60
N THR A 192 6.46 17.23 -3.41
CA THR A 192 5.91 18.38 -4.09
C THR A 192 6.22 18.40 -5.58
N LEU A 193 7.49 18.28 -5.96
CA LEU A 193 7.94 18.35 -7.36
C LEU A 193 7.32 17.22 -8.19
N LEU A 194 7.34 16.01 -7.64
CA LEU A 194 6.77 14.82 -8.27
C LEU A 194 5.26 14.70 -8.10
N ARG A 195 4.61 15.51 -7.27
CA ARG A 195 3.14 15.45 -7.01
C ARG A 195 2.67 14.11 -6.43
N HIS A 196 3.49 13.50 -5.58
CA HIS A 196 3.22 12.21 -4.94
C HIS A 196 3.17 12.34 -3.42
N CYS A 197 2.96 11.21 -2.74
CA CYS A 197 2.68 11.16 -1.29
C CYS A 197 3.91 11.26 -0.39
N ILE A 198 5.13 11.18 -0.93
CA ILE A 198 6.31 11.29 -0.09
C ILE A 198 6.35 12.68 0.57
N GLY A 199 6.76 12.75 1.84
CA GLY A 199 6.82 14.02 2.59
C GLY A 199 5.50 14.52 3.19
N GLN A 200 4.45 13.70 3.22
CA GLN A 200 3.16 14.01 3.84
C GLN A 200 3.04 13.55 5.30
N GLY A 201 4.15 13.22 5.94
CA GLY A 201 4.22 12.95 7.39
C GLY A 201 4.26 11.46 7.74
N SER A 202 3.63 10.58 6.97
CA SER A 202 3.75 9.13 7.20
C SER A 202 5.20 8.62 7.03
N TYR A 203 5.92 9.20 6.07
CA TYR A 203 7.33 8.89 5.81
C TYR A 203 8.31 9.55 6.78
N ASP A 204 7.87 10.58 7.52
CA ASP A 204 8.75 11.30 8.45
C ASP A 204 9.24 10.37 9.57
N ASP A 205 8.45 9.35 9.91
CA ASP A 205 8.76 8.32 10.90
C ASP A 205 9.83 7.33 10.41
N PHE A 206 10.03 7.19 9.09
CA PHE A 206 11.05 6.29 8.52
C PHE A 206 12.41 6.96 8.36
N LEU A 207 12.51 8.27 8.56
CA LEU A 207 13.80 8.98 8.47
C LEU A 207 14.80 8.55 9.54
N ASP A 208 14.29 8.06 10.68
CA ASP A 208 15.10 7.54 11.78
C ASP A 208 15.28 6.01 11.71
N ASP A 209 14.70 5.34 10.72
CA ASP A 209 14.78 3.89 10.54
C ASP A 209 15.93 3.52 9.58
N HIS A 210 16.95 2.85 10.10
CA HIS A 210 18.12 2.45 9.34
C HIS A 210 17.84 1.36 8.29
N ASP A 211 16.74 0.62 8.44
CA ASP A 211 16.34 -0.41 7.48
C ASP A 211 15.51 0.18 6.33
N VAL A 212 15.20 1.48 6.35
CA VAL A 212 14.42 2.16 5.32
C VAL A 212 15.29 3.16 4.53
N VAL A 213 15.29 3.01 3.20
CA VAL A 213 15.90 3.97 2.28
C VAL A 213 14.81 4.63 1.45
N LEU A 214 14.67 5.94 1.63
CA LEU A 214 13.85 6.79 0.79
C LEU A 214 14.78 7.47 -0.23
N ALA A 215 14.72 7.03 -1.48
CA ALA A 215 15.59 7.53 -2.55
C ALA A 215 14.80 8.25 -3.64
N SER A 216 15.47 9.15 -4.35
CA SER A 216 14.99 9.89 -5.51
C SER A 216 15.93 9.68 -6.69
N VAL A 217 15.35 9.38 -7.84
CA VAL A 217 16.04 9.34 -9.13
C VAL A 217 15.99 10.74 -9.73
N ARG A 218 17.17 11.31 -9.99
CA ARG A 218 17.34 12.62 -10.61
C ARG A 218 17.76 12.48 -12.06
N ASP A 219 17.28 13.39 -12.89
CA ASP A 219 17.81 13.59 -14.24
C ASP A 219 19.15 14.36 -14.22
N PRO A 220 19.79 14.60 -15.40
CA PRO A 220 21.05 15.32 -15.48
C PRO A 220 21.01 16.77 -14.98
N ASP A 221 19.83 17.39 -14.96
CA ASP A 221 19.64 18.76 -14.46
C ASP A 221 19.35 18.77 -12.94
N GLY A 222 19.24 17.59 -12.32
CA GLY A 222 18.93 17.41 -10.91
C GLY A 222 17.44 17.40 -10.59
N ASP A 223 16.57 17.43 -11.60
CA ASP A 223 15.12 17.37 -11.41
C ASP A 223 14.68 15.94 -11.08
N PRO A 224 13.72 15.75 -10.16
CA PRO A 224 13.26 14.41 -9.82
C PRO A 224 12.40 13.77 -10.91
N LEU A 225 12.66 12.50 -11.16
CA LEU A 225 11.90 11.65 -12.09
C LEU A 225 11.01 10.64 -11.35
N ALA A 226 11.51 10.05 -10.27
CA ALA A 226 10.79 9.05 -9.47
C ALA A 226 11.42 8.89 -8.08
N THR A 227 10.68 8.28 -7.17
CA THR A 227 11.19 7.87 -5.85
C THR A 227 11.11 6.38 -5.63
N LEU A 228 12.04 5.87 -4.82
CA LEU A 228 12.06 4.52 -4.31
C LEU A 228 11.90 4.52 -2.79
N GLU A 229 11.10 3.57 -2.31
CA GLU A 229 11.06 3.17 -0.92
C GLU A 229 11.60 1.75 -0.83
N VAL A 230 12.76 1.60 -0.21
CA VAL A 230 13.38 0.30 0.05
C VAL A 230 13.31 0.02 1.54
N ARG A 231 12.91 -1.19 1.93
CA ARG A 231 12.83 -1.62 3.32
C ARG A 231 13.47 -2.99 3.50
N GLY A 232 14.45 -3.11 4.38
CA GLY A 232 15.12 -4.38 4.68
C GLY A 232 15.69 -5.06 3.43
N GLY A 233 16.17 -4.29 2.44
CA GLY A 233 16.68 -4.80 1.17
C GLY A 233 15.61 -5.06 0.10
N TYR A 234 14.34 -4.70 0.33
CA TYR A 234 13.27 -4.93 -0.64
C TYR A 234 12.66 -3.61 -1.13
N ILE A 235 12.56 -3.43 -2.45
CA ILE A 235 11.89 -2.29 -3.08
C ILE A 235 10.39 -2.43 -2.88
N ARG A 236 9.87 -1.73 -1.88
CA ARG A 236 8.45 -1.70 -1.54
C ARG A 236 7.65 -0.84 -2.51
N GLN A 237 8.22 0.30 -2.92
CA GLN A 237 7.58 1.20 -3.87
C GLN A 237 8.60 1.81 -4.83
N PHE A 238 8.21 1.94 -6.10
CA PHE A 238 8.93 2.71 -7.10
C PHE A 238 7.91 3.51 -7.92
N ARG A 239 7.89 4.83 -7.74
CA ARG A 239 6.81 5.69 -8.26
C ARG A 239 7.35 6.92 -8.94
N ALA A 240 6.82 7.19 -10.13
CA ALA A 240 7.09 8.40 -10.89
C ALA A 240 6.08 9.51 -10.51
N ARG A 241 6.09 10.57 -11.31
CA ARG A 241 5.22 11.74 -11.13
C ARG A 241 3.75 11.33 -10.91
N ALA A 242 3.12 11.92 -9.90
CA ALA A 242 1.73 11.70 -9.52
C ALA A 242 1.40 10.23 -9.14
N ASN A 243 2.33 9.54 -8.48
CA ASN A 243 2.25 8.12 -8.14
C ASN A 243 2.14 7.19 -9.38
N ALA A 244 2.48 7.69 -10.57
CA ALA A 244 2.44 6.88 -11.77
C ALA A 244 3.48 5.76 -11.74
N GLU A 245 3.24 4.72 -12.54
CA GLU A 245 4.23 3.69 -12.80
C GLU A 245 5.45 4.30 -13.50
N PRO A 246 6.69 4.01 -13.05
CA PRO A 246 7.91 4.40 -13.76
C PRO A 246 7.94 3.85 -15.19
N SER A 247 8.50 4.61 -16.13
CA SER A 247 8.72 4.13 -17.49
C SER A 247 9.73 2.98 -17.51
N GLY A 248 9.70 2.13 -18.55
CA GLY A 248 10.65 1.03 -18.70
C GLY A 248 12.10 1.50 -18.66
N ALA A 249 12.42 2.60 -19.36
CA ALA A 249 13.76 3.20 -19.34
C ALA A 249 14.20 3.62 -17.93
N LEU A 250 13.29 4.14 -17.11
CA LEU A 250 13.60 4.52 -15.72
C LEU A 250 13.81 3.29 -14.82
N LYS A 251 13.11 2.19 -15.10
CA LYS A 251 13.33 0.89 -14.44
C LYS A 251 14.69 0.29 -14.80
N ASP A 252 15.04 0.29 -16.07
CA ASP A 252 16.33 -0.19 -16.57
C ASP A 252 17.49 0.61 -15.96
N LEU A 253 17.31 1.94 -15.85
CA LEU A 253 18.26 2.84 -15.22
C LEU A 253 18.54 2.46 -13.75
N VAL A 254 17.50 2.11 -12.99
CA VAL A 254 17.64 1.75 -11.57
C VAL A 254 18.06 0.29 -11.36
N ALA A 255 17.85 -0.59 -12.33
CA ALA A 255 18.13 -2.02 -12.21
C ALA A 255 19.58 -2.31 -11.82
N GLY A 256 20.55 -1.59 -12.39
CA GLY A 256 21.97 -1.75 -12.04
C GLY A 256 22.28 -1.34 -10.60
N ALA A 257 21.63 -0.29 -10.09
CA ALA A 257 21.77 0.10 -8.70
C ALA A 257 21.11 -0.93 -7.77
N ALA A 258 19.91 -1.41 -8.11
CA ALA A 258 19.21 -2.43 -7.33
C ALA A 258 20.05 -3.71 -7.21
N ASP A 259 20.61 -4.22 -8.31
CA ASP A 259 21.50 -5.39 -8.31
C ASP A 259 22.75 -5.15 -7.44
N MET A 260 23.42 -4.00 -7.61
CA MET A 260 24.61 -3.64 -6.84
C MET A 260 24.33 -3.55 -5.33
N PHE A 261 23.18 -3.04 -4.92
CA PHE A 261 22.78 -2.93 -3.51
C PHE A 261 22.08 -4.19 -2.98
N GLY A 262 21.87 -5.22 -3.81
CA GLY A 262 21.13 -6.42 -3.44
C GLY A 262 19.67 -6.13 -3.09
N TRP A 263 19.06 -5.14 -3.76
CA TRP A 263 17.65 -4.82 -3.57
C TRP A 263 16.76 -5.74 -4.39
N GLU A 264 15.86 -6.44 -3.72
CA GLU A 264 14.90 -7.37 -4.32
C GLU A 264 13.51 -6.74 -4.44
N ASP A 265 12.62 -7.35 -5.23
CA ASP A 265 11.22 -6.90 -5.28
C ASP A 265 10.50 -7.26 -3.98
N TRP A 266 9.72 -6.34 -3.41
CA TRP A 266 8.97 -6.61 -2.17
C TRP A 266 8.07 -7.85 -2.24
N ARG A 267 7.59 -8.22 -3.43
CA ARG A 267 6.80 -9.44 -3.65
C ARG A 267 7.58 -10.71 -3.32
N ASP A 268 8.90 -10.67 -3.41
CA ASP A 268 9.80 -11.82 -3.20
C ASP A 268 10.25 -11.99 -1.74
N ARG A 269 9.86 -11.08 -0.84
CA ARG A 269 10.27 -11.11 0.57
C ARG A 269 9.87 -12.42 1.30
N PRO A 270 10.79 -13.05 2.06
CA PRO A 270 10.48 -14.14 2.98
C PRO A 270 9.45 -13.67 4.02
N GLY A 271 8.22 -14.14 3.89
CA GLY A 271 7.07 -13.72 4.71
C GLY A 271 5.82 -13.41 3.88
N SER A 272 5.96 -13.05 2.60
CA SER A 272 4.80 -13.04 1.68
C SER A 272 4.32 -14.47 1.35
N ARG A 273 5.27 -15.43 1.33
CA ARG A 273 5.07 -16.87 1.10
C ARG A 273 5.55 -17.79 2.23
N ALA A 274 6.43 -17.34 3.11
CA ALA A 274 7.07 -18.21 4.10
C ALA A 274 6.13 -18.62 5.25
N ASP A 275 5.15 -17.78 5.59
CA ASP A 275 4.06 -18.15 6.51
C ASP A 275 3.08 -19.17 5.89
N GLU A 276 3.17 -19.42 4.57
CA GLU A 276 2.39 -20.45 3.87
C GLU A 276 3.14 -21.78 3.69
N GLN A 277 4.47 -21.82 3.86
CA GLN A 277 5.27 -22.99 3.43
C GLN A 277 5.91 -23.82 4.55
N ASP A 278 5.68 -23.51 5.83
CA ASP A 278 6.07 -24.42 6.92
C ASP A 278 4.97 -25.46 7.24
N TYR A 279 4.32 -25.97 6.20
CA TYR A 279 3.64 -27.26 6.27
C TYR A 279 4.69 -28.34 6.07
N GLY A 280 5.21 -28.88 7.17
CA GLY A 280 6.13 -30.01 7.15
C GLY A 280 5.60 -31.20 6.32
N PRO A 281 6.46 -32.18 5.98
CA PRO A 281 6.14 -33.31 5.10
C PRO A 281 4.89 -34.13 5.49
N GLU A 282 4.37 -33.96 6.70
CA GLU A 282 3.12 -34.54 7.19
C GLU A 282 1.86 -33.98 6.51
N ALA A 283 1.82 -32.69 6.15
CA ALA A 283 0.66 -32.12 5.46
C ALA A 283 0.55 -32.61 4.00
N ALA A 284 1.69 -32.87 3.36
CA ALA A 284 1.75 -33.47 2.02
C ALA A 284 1.27 -34.94 2.02
N LEU A 285 1.40 -35.65 3.15
CA LEU A 285 0.86 -37.00 3.33
C LEU A 285 -0.68 -36.98 3.44
N ILE A 286 -1.25 -36.00 4.15
CA ILE A 286 -2.72 -35.85 4.28
C ILE A 286 -3.38 -35.58 2.91
N LEU A 287 -2.70 -34.87 2.01
CA LEU A 287 -3.21 -34.61 0.65
C LEU A 287 -3.11 -35.84 -0.28
N ARG A 288 -2.22 -36.79 0.00
CA ARG A 288 -2.06 -38.03 -0.79
C ARG A 288 -3.16 -39.06 -0.51
N ASP A 289 -3.69 -39.09 0.70
CA ASP A 289 -4.66 -40.10 1.16
C ASP A 289 -6.14 -39.72 0.92
N LEU A 290 -6.41 -38.62 0.21
CA LEU A 290 -7.77 -38.27 -0.17
C LEU A 290 -8.32 -39.18 -1.29
N PRO A 291 -9.59 -39.64 -1.18
CA PRO A 291 -10.21 -40.52 -2.17
C PRO A 291 -10.24 -39.91 -3.60
N PRO A 292 -10.18 -40.72 -4.66
CA PRO A 292 -9.98 -40.28 -6.06
C PRO A 292 -10.99 -39.25 -6.61
N ALA A 293 -12.16 -39.13 -6.00
CA ALA A 293 -13.23 -38.23 -6.47
C ALA A 293 -12.92 -36.72 -6.29
N ARG A 294 -11.81 -36.35 -5.63
CA ARG A 294 -11.41 -34.94 -5.43
C ARG A 294 -10.06 -34.58 -6.05
N ARG A 295 -9.51 -35.44 -6.93
CA ARG A 295 -8.29 -35.14 -7.69
C ARG A 295 -8.65 -34.59 -9.07
N ARG A 296 -9.14 -33.36 -9.16
CA ARG A 296 -9.13 -32.58 -10.42
C ARG A 296 -9.00 -31.09 -10.13
N GLY A 297 -7.89 -30.54 -10.63
CA GLY A 297 -7.66 -29.15 -11.04
C GLY A 297 -7.81 -28.14 -9.94
#